data_AF-A0A7L9S761-F1
#
_entry.id   AF-A0A7L9S761-F1
#
_cell.length_a   1.000
_cell.length_b   1.000
_cell.length_c   1.000
_cell.angle_alpha   90.00
_cell.angle_beta   90.00
_cell.angle_gamma   90.00
#
_symmetry.space_group_name_H-M   'P 1'
#
loop_
_entity.id
_entity.type
_entity.pdbx_description
1 polymer ?
#
loop_
_entity_poly.entity_id
_entity_poly.type
_entity_poly.pdbx_seq_one_letter_code
_entity_poly.pdbx_strand_id
1 'polypeptide(L)'
;MRILGIETSCDETGIAIYDEEQGILSHRLYSQIKVHADYGGVVPELASRDHVRKTIPLVKEVLAEAGLTSKDLDGVAYTAGPGLVGALLVGCSIGRSLAYGWDLPAVPVHHMEGHLLAPMLEDDVPEFPFVALLVSGGHTMLVRVDGIGEYELLGESVDDAAGEAFDKTAKLLGLDYPGGPVLAKMAQNGTPGRFKFPRPMTDRPGLDFSFSGLKTFAANTIAKEEQTEQTKADIAYAFQEAVVDTLAIKCKRALTQCGLNRLVIAGGVSANTSLREKLDQMTAKLGGKVFYPRPEFCTDNGAMIAYAGMQRLKAGVFADLTFKATPRWPLDTLPPV
;
A
#
# COMPACT_ATOMS: atom_id res chain seq x y z
N MET A 1 -1.34 -13.64 21.83
CA MET A 1 -2.43 -14.07 20.90
C MET A 1 -1.85 -14.44 19.53
N ARG A 2 -2.54 -15.24 18.71
CA ARG A 2 -2.19 -15.59 17.31
C ARG A 2 -3.33 -15.34 16.34
N ILE A 3 -3.08 -14.54 15.31
CA ILE A 3 -4.11 -14.11 14.35
C ILE A 3 -3.74 -14.55 12.94
N LEU A 4 -4.68 -15.21 12.26
CA LEU A 4 -4.61 -15.46 10.83
C LEU A 4 -5.09 -14.22 10.06
N GLY A 5 -4.24 -13.61 9.24
CA GLY A 5 -4.60 -12.50 8.35
C GLY A 5 -4.85 -12.96 6.92
N ILE A 6 -5.89 -12.42 6.28
CA ILE A 6 -6.30 -12.73 4.91
C ILE A 6 -6.46 -11.43 4.09
N GLU A 7 -5.62 -11.27 3.07
CA GLU A 7 -5.62 -10.14 2.14
C GLU A 7 -6.00 -10.62 0.72
N THR A 8 -7.05 -10.02 0.15
CA THR A 8 -7.57 -10.29 -1.20
C THR A 8 -8.25 -9.06 -1.82
N SER A 9 -7.74 -7.84 -1.56
CA SER A 9 -8.37 -6.59 -1.96
C SER A 9 -8.27 -6.33 -3.47
N CYS A 10 -7.21 -6.80 -4.12
CA CYS A 10 -6.88 -6.51 -5.52
C CYS A 10 -6.41 -7.75 -6.29
N ASP A 11 -5.10 -7.92 -6.48
CA ASP A 11 -4.48 -8.99 -7.29
C ASP A 11 -3.41 -9.80 -6.55
N GLU A 12 -3.20 -9.52 -5.26
CA GLU A 12 -2.42 -10.32 -4.32
C GLU A 12 -3.33 -11.15 -3.41
N THR A 13 -3.04 -12.45 -3.28
CA THR A 13 -3.57 -13.28 -2.19
C THR A 13 -2.50 -13.41 -1.12
N GLY A 14 -2.63 -12.66 -0.04
CA GLY A 14 -1.70 -12.66 1.08
C GLY A 14 -2.29 -13.35 2.30
N ILE A 15 -1.58 -14.33 2.86
CA ILE A 15 -1.98 -14.99 4.10
C ILE A 15 -0.79 -14.96 5.07
N ALA A 16 -1.04 -14.63 6.33
CA ALA A 16 -0.02 -14.68 7.37
C ALA A 16 -0.59 -15.11 8.72
N ILE A 17 0.28 -15.60 9.59
CA ILE A 17 0.00 -15.79 11.01
C ILE A 17 0.93 -14.86 11.79
N TYR A 18 0.33 -13.95 12.57
CA TYR A 18 1.04 -13.06 13.46
C TYR A 18 0.78 -13.47 14.92
N ASP A 19 1.86 -13.65 15.67
CA ASP A 19 1.89 -13.92 17.11
C ASP A 19 2.35 -12.67 17.85
N GLU A 20 1.67 -12.37 18.95
CA GLU A 20 1.91 -11.16 19.76
C GLU A 20 3.31 -11.09 20.35
N GLU A 21 3.89 -12.23 20.73
CA GLU A 21 5.21 -12.28 21.38
C GLU A 21 6.32 -12.61 20.38
N GLN A 22 6.01 -13.44 19.39
CA GLN A 22 7.00 -13.96 18.43
C GLN A 22 7.00 -13.22 17.08
N GLY A 23 6.04 -12.32 16.85
CA GLY A 23 5.90 -11.62 15.58
C GLY A 23 5.34 -12.53 14.48
N ILE A 24 5.87 -12.41 13.26
CA ILE A 24 5.37 -13.17 12.10
C ILE A 24 5.84 -14.63 12.19
N LEU A 25 4.91 -15.57 12.38
CA LEU A 25 5.21 -17.01 12.44
C LEU A 25 5.31 -17.63 11.04
N SER A 26 4.45 -17.20 10.13
CA SER A 26 4.43 -17.65 8.74
C SER A 26 3.75 -16.63 7.84
N HIS A 27 4.19 -16.56 6.59
CA HIS A 27 3.68 -15.63 5.59
C HIS A 27 3.80 -16.24 4.20
N ARG A 28 2.72 -16.16 3.43
CA ARG A 28 2.69 -16.56 2.02
C ARG A 28 1.96 -15.53 1.19
N LEU A 29 2.49 -15.30 0.00
CA LEU A 29 1.95 -14.36 -0.97
C LEU A 29 1.89 -15.04 -2.34
N TYR A 30 0.72 -14.95 -2.98
CA TYR A 30 0.58 -15.24 -4.40
C TYR A 30 0.16 -13.96 -5.13
N SER A 31 1.00 -13.48 -6.05
CA SER A 31 0.69 -12.33 -6.90
C SER A 31 0.21 -12.78 -8.28
N GLN A 32 -0.87 -12.17 -8.75
CA GLN A 32 -1.49 -12.44 -10.05
C GLN A 32 -0.92 -11.58 -11.18
N ILE A 33 0.16 -10.81 -10.96
CA ILE A 33 0.78 -9.92 -11.95
C ILE A 33 0.90 -10.57 -13.34
N LYS A 34 1.37 -11.82 -13.42
CA LYS A 34 1.55 -12.53 -14.70
C LYS A 34 0.25 -12.73 -15.47
N VAL A 35 -0.87 -12.91 -14.77
CA VAL A 35 -2.20 -13.10 -15.39
C VAL A 35 -2.73 -11.78 -15.95
N HIS A 36 -2.42 -10.66 -15.28
CA HIS A 36 -2.92 -9.33 -15.64
C HIS A 36 -2.01 -8.58 -16.62
N ALA A 37 -0.73 -8.98 -16.74
CA ALA A 37 0.25 -8.37 -17.62
C ALA A 37 -0.24 -8.31 -19.09
N ASP A 38 -0.86 -9.38 -19.59
CA ASP A 38 -1.39 -9.47 -20.96
C ASP A 38 -2.52 -8.46 -21.25
N TYR A 39 -3.15 -7.92 -20.20
CA TYR A 39 -4.24 -6.95 -20.29
C TYR A 39 -3.78 -5.52 -19.98
N GLY A 40 -2.55 -5.35 -19.52
CA GLY A 40 -1.97 -4.05 -19.15
C GLY A 40 -2.67 -3.40 -17.95
N GLY A 41 -3.21 -4.21 -17.03
CA GLY A 41 -3.89 -3.81 -15.80
C GLY A 41 -4.74 -4.93 -15.22
N VAL A 42 -5.16 -4.79 -13.94
CA VAL A 42 -5.93 -5.81 -13.23
C VAL A 42 -7.31 -6.01 -13.88
N VAL A 43 -7.63 -7.26 -14.21
CA VAL A 43 -8.95 -7.69 -14.70
C VAL A 43 -9.77 -8.23 -13.52
N PRO A 44 -10.81 -7.51 -13.03
CA PRO A 44 -11.48 -7.84 -11.76
C PRO A 44 -12.04 -9.26 -11.66
N GLU A 45 -12.60 -9.78 -12.75
CA GLU A 45 -13.17 -11.14 -12.79
C GLU A 45 -12.07 -12.21 -12.71
N LEU A 46 -10.94 -12.02 -13.40
CA LEU A 46 -9.82 -12.95 -13.32
C LEU A 46 -9.22 -12.95 -11.92
N ALA A 47 -9.12 -11.77 -11.30
CA ALA A 47 -8.61 -11.65 -9.95
C ALA A 47 -9.47 -12.38 -8.93
N SER A 48 -10.78 -12.14 -8.97
CA SER A 48 -11.76 -12.83 -8.11
C SER A 48 -11.65 -14.35 -8.22
N ARG A 49 -11.55 -14.88 -9.46
CA ARG A 49 -11.41 -16.33 -9.68
C ARG A 49 -10.13 -16.90 -9.10
N ASP A 50 -9.02 -16.16 -9.19
CA ASP A 50 -7.75 -16.68 -8.70
C ASP A 50 -7.66 -16.64 -7.17
N HIS A 51 -8.22 -15.64 -6.50
CA HIS A 51 -8.36 -15.65 -5.04
C HIS A 51 -9.09 -16.91 -4.54
N VAL A 52 -10.15 -17.35 -5.23
CA VAL A 52 -10.86 -18.60 -4.88
C VAL A 52 -9.92 -19.80 -4.96
N ARG A 53 -9.07 -19.87 -5.98
CA ARG A 53 -8.12 -20.97 -6.17
C ARG A 53 -7.00 -20.97 -5.14
N LYS A 54 -6.58 -19.79 -4.66
CA LYS A 54 -5.35 -19.62 -3.87
C LYS A 54 -5.57 -19.51 -2.38
N THR A 55 -6.66 -18.90 -1.93
CA THR A 55 -6.84 -18.54 -0.51
C THR A 55 -6.78 -19.75 0.42
N ILE A 56 -7.58 -20.79 0.19
CA ILE A 56 -7.60 -21.99 1.05
C ILE A 56 -6.28 -22.78 0.99
N PRO A 57 -5.67 -23.04 -0.17
CA PRO A 57 -4.32 -23.64 -0.22
C PRO A 57 -3.29 -22.86 0.58
N LEU A 58 -3.24 -21.53 0.44
CA LEU A 58 -2.28 -20.70 1.17
C LEU A 58 -2.53 -20.69 2.68
N VAL A 59 -3.80 -20.71 3.14
CA VAL A 59 -4.14 -20.89 4.57
C VAL A 59 -3.56 -22.19 5.12
N LYS A 60 -3.66 -23.29 4.36
CA LYS A 60 -3.09 -24.58 4.77
C LYS A 60 -1.56 -24.54 4.81
N GLU A 61 -0.93 -23.87 3.84
CA GLU A 61 0.53 -23.72 3.78
C GLU A 61 1.06 -22.92 4.98
N VAL A 62 0.45 -21.79 5.33
CA VAL A 62 0.92 -20.96 6.46
C VAL A 62 0.74 -21.66 7.81
N LEU A 63 -0.36 -22.43 7.99
CA LEU A 63 -0.57 -23.23 9.19
C LEU A 63 0.47 -24.33 9.30
N ALA A 64 0.73 -25.06 8.20
CA ALA A 64 1.72 -26.12 8.17
C ALA A 64 3.15 -25.60 8.41
N GLU A 65 3.52 -24.47 7.80
CA GLU A 65 4.83 -23.84 8.00
C GLU A 65 5.04 -23.37 9.44
N ALA A 66 4.02 -22.79 10.07
CA ALA A 66 4.07 -22.41 11.48
C ALA A 66 4.00 -23.61 12.45
N GLY A 67 3.73 -24.82 11.94
CA GLY A 67 3.49 -26.00 12.78
C GLY A 67 2.23 -25.90 13.63
N LEU A 68 1.22 -25.15 13.18
CA LEU A 68 0.00 -24.85 13.91
C LEU A 68 -1.22 -25.53 13.29
N THR A 69 -2.26 -25.65 14.11
CA THR A 69 -3.62 -26.01 13.71
C THR A 69 -4.56 -24.85 14.00
N SER A 70 -5.82 -24.96 13.55
CA SER A 70 -6.83 -23.94 13.86
C SER A 70 -7.09 -23.76 15.36
N LYS A 71 -6.77 -24.76 16.19
CA LYS A 71 -6.94 -24.70 17.65
C LYS A 71 -5.90 -23.82 18.34
N ASP A 72 -4.83 -23.49 17.64
CA ASP A 72 -3.72 -22.68 18.17
C ASP A 72 -3.89 -21.18 17.85
N LEU A 73 -4.94 -20.83 17.11
CA LEU A 73 -5.30 -19.46 16.71
C LEU A 73 -6.31 -18.87 17.69
N ASP A 74 -6.25 -17.55 17.86
CA ASP A 74 -7.15 -16.77 18.71
C ASP A 74 -8.14 -15.92 17.90
N GLY A 75 -7.99 -15.85 16.58
CA GLY A 75 -8.87 -15.06 15.71
C GLY A 75 -8.47 -15.10 14.24
N VAL A 76 -9.41 -14.68 13.39
CA VAL A 76 -9.20 -14.54 11.94
C VAL A 76 -9.50 -13.11 11.52
N ALA A 77 -8.51 -12.45 10.95
CA ALA A 77 -8.61 -11.13 10.37
C ALA A 77 -8.68 -11.21 8.84
N TYR A 78 -9.57 -10.44 8.22
CA TYR A 78 -9.67 -10.37 6.76
C TYR A 78 -9.91 -8.96 6.28
N THR A 79 -9.36 -8.63 5.12
CA THR A 79 -9.58 -7.33 4.49
C THR A 79 -11.03 -7.19 4.05
N ALA A 80 -11.76 -6.25 4.66
CA ALA A 80 -13.14 -5.94 4.33
C ALA A 80 -13.27 -4.77 3.35
N GLY A 81 -12.18 -4.03 3.10
CA GLY A 81 -12.09 -2.96 2.10
C GLY A 81 -11.12 -1.86 2.53
N PRO A 82 -10.89 -0.82 1.71
CA PRO A 82 -11.37 -0.70 0.33
C PRO A 82 -10.71 -1.70 -0.63
N GLY A 83 -11.24 -1.82 -1.85
CA GLY A 83 -10.73 -2.77 -2.85
C GLY A 83 -11.77 -3.19 -3.90
N LEU A 84 -11.40 -4.13 -4.76
CA LEU A 84 -12.27 -4.69 -5.78
C LEU A 84 -13.33 -5.59 -5.12
N VAL A 85 -14.62 -5.26 -5.31
CA VAL A 85 -15.73 -5.94 -4.61
C VAL A 85 -15.73 -7.46 -4.77
N GLY A 86 -15.43 -7.97 -5.98
CA GLY A 86 -15.37 -9.41 -6.25
C GLY A 86 -14.23 -10.09 -5.51
N ALA A 87 -13.06 -9.46 -5.48
CA ALA A 87 -11.87 -9.95 -4.78
C ALA A 87 -12.08 -9.93 -3.25
N LEU A 88 -12.57 -8.80 -2.71
CA LEU A 88 -12.90 -8.64 -1.29
C LEU A 88 -13.89 -9.69 -0.80
N LEU A 89 -14.94 -9.99 -1.57
CA LEU A 89 -15.95 -10.98 -1.18
C LEU A 89 -15.35 -12.38 -1.00
N VAL A 90 -14.30 -12.74 -1.74
CA VAL A 90 -13.61 -14.03 -1.56
C VAL A 90 -12.95 -14.08 -0.18
N GLY A 91 -12.10 -13.11 0.17
CA GLY A 91 -11.45 -13.05 1.48
C GLY A 91 -12.43 -12.91 2.64
N CYS A 92 -13.44 -12.04 2.50
CA CYS A 92 -14.47 -11.85 3.52
C CYS A 92 -15.27 -13.14 3.79
N SER A 93 -15.74 -13.81 2.74
CA SER A 93 -16.55 -15.03 2.89
C SER A 93 -15.73 -16.18 3.47
N ILE A 94 -14.50 -16.38 2.99
CA ILE A 94 -13.60 -17.42 3.50
C ILE A 94 -13.19 -17.11 4.94
N GLY A 95 -12.69 -15.91 5.23
CA GLY A 95 -12.23 -15.54 6.56
C GLY A 95 -13.35 -15.63 7.59
N ARG A 96 -14.54 -15.13 7.27
CA ARG A 96 -15.69 -15.21 8.17
C ARG A 96 -16.16 -16.64 8.41
N SER A 97 -16.21 -17.47 7.37
CA SER A 97 -16.65 -18.87 7.49
C SER A 97 -15.63 -19.75 8.21
N LEU A 98 -14.32 -19.51 8.03
CA LEU A 98 -13.27 -20.16 8.81
C LEU A 98 -13.39 -19.84 10.30
N ALA A 99 -13.50 -18.55 10.64
CA ALA A 99 -13.72 -18.13 12.03
C ALA A 99 -14.95 -18.80 12.65
N TYR A 100 -16.07 -18.83 11.94
CA TYR A 100 -17.28 -19.52 12.40
C TYR A 100 -17.05 -21.02 12.62
N GLY A 101 -16.45 -21.71 11.64
CA GLY A 101 -16.20 -23.15 11.71
C GLY A 101 -15.17 -23.55 12.76
N TRP A 102 -14.28 -22.63 13.15
CA TRP A 102 -13.27 -22.82 14.19
C TRP A 102 -13.67 -22.29 15.57
N ASP A 103 -14.87 -21.72 15.70
CA ASP A 103 -15.36 -21.07 16.93
C ASP A 103 -14.41 -19.96 17.42
N LEU A 104 -13.93 -19.15 16.48
CA LEU A 104 -13.01 -18.03 16.71
C LEU A 104 -13.66 -16.68 16.36
N PRO A 105 -13.23 -15.57 16.99
CA PRO A 105 -13.65 -14.24 16.58
C PRO A 105 -13.12 -13.91 15.17
N ALA A 106 -13.92 -13.15 14.45
CA ALA A 106 -13.63 -12.65 13.10
C ALA A 106 -13.44 -11.13 13.14
N VAL A 107 -12.40 -10.61 12.50
CA VAL A 107 -12.12 -9.16 12.48
C VAL A 107 -12.10 -8.64 11.04
N PRO A 108 -13.05 -7.78 10.65
CA PRO A 108 -12.98 -7.06 9.39
C PRO A 108 -11.93 -5.96 9.50
N VAL A 109 -10.92 -5.98 8.64
CA VAL A 109 -9.80 -5.04 8.65
C VAL A 109 -9.91 -4.07 7.47
N HIS A 110 -9.57 -2.81 7.74
CA HIS A 110 -9.43 -1.80 6.69
C HIS A 110 -8.08 -1.94 6.00
N HIS A 111 -8.06 -2.13 4.69
CA HIS A 111 -6.86 -2.37 3.89
C HIS A 111 -5.79 -1.29 4.09
N MET A 112 -6.19 -0.01 4.05
CA MET A 112 -5.25 1.10 4.26
C MET A 112 -4.78 1.23 5.72
N GLU A 113 -5.54 0.73 6.71
CA GLU A 113 -5.07 0.65 8.09
C GLU A 113 -4.00 -0.44 8.21
N GLY A 114 -4.17 -1.56 7.51
CA GLY A 114 -3.12 -2.56 7.34
C GLY A 114 -1.83 -1.94 6.82
N HIS A 115 -1.88 -1.25 5.67
CA HIS A 115 -0.71 -0.52 5.15
C HIS A 115 -0.11 0.46 6.15
N LEU A 116 -0.96 1.29 6.78
CA LEU A 116 -0.53 2.29 7.76
C LEU A 116 0.23 1.67 8.95
N LEU A 117 -0.19 0.49 9.39
CA LEU A 117 0.41 -0.23 10.52
C LEU A 117 1.52 -1.21 10.11
N ALA A 118 1.80 -1.40 8.82
CA ALA A 118 2.86 -2.30 8.37
C ALA A 118 4.26 -2.00 8.96
N PRO A 119 4.69 -0.72 9.16
CA PRO A 119 5.95 -0.43 9.85
C PRO A 119 6.02 -0.91 11.30
N MET A 120 4.88 -1.19 11.94
CA MET A 120 4.83 -1.72 13.30
C MET A 120 5.25 -3.20 13.38
N LEU A 121 5.45 -3.86 12.22
CA LEU A 121 6.01 -5.21 12.11
C LEU A 121 7.54 -5.24 12.23
N GLU A 122 8.19 -4.08 12.22
CA GLU A 122 9.65 -3.95 12.28
C GLU A 122 10.14 -3.74 13.72
N ASP A 123 11.43 -3.95 13.97
CA ASP A 123 12.03 -3.74 15.29
C ASP A 123 11.99 -2.26 15.73
N ASP A 124 12.09 -1.36 14.75
CA ASP A 124 12.13 0.09 14.93
C ASP A 124 10.75 0.69 14.69
N VAL A 125 9.91 0.60 15.72
CA VAL A 125 8.49 0.95 15.67
C VAL A 125 8.27 2.46 15.84
N PRO A 126 7.45 3.11 14.98
CA PRO A 126 7.11 4.52 15.17
C PRO A 126 6.16 4.72 16.36
N GLU A 127 6.53 5.62 17.27
CA GLU A 127 5.63 6.11 18.31
C GLU A 127 4.62 7.13 17.75
N PHE A 128 3.38 7.07 18.25
CA PHE A 128 2.39 8.12 18.01
C PHE A 128 2.77 9.44 18.73
N PRO A 129 2.36 10.61 18.22
CA PRO A 129 1.75 10.84 16.91
C PRO A 129 2.79 10.91 15.78
N PHE A 130 2.33 10.62 14.55
CA PHE A 130 3.13 10.77 13.32
C PHE A 130 2.27 11.20 12.13
N VAL A 131 2.93 11.67 11.07
CA VAL A 131 2.29 11.84 9.75
C VAL A 131 2.54 10.57 8.94
N ALA A 132 1.52 10.02 8.29
CA ALA A 132 1.63 8.90 7.37
C ALA A 132 1.43 9.37 5.93
N LEU A 133 2.33 8.95 5.03
CA LEU A 133 2.14 9.01 3.58
C LEU A 133 1.74 7.62 3.08
N LEU A 134 0.49 7.47 2.66
CA LEU A 134 0.00 6.24 2.04
C LEU A 134 0.04 6.39 0.51
N VAL A 135 0.95 5.68 -0.15
CA VAL A 135 1.22 5.79 -1.59
C VAL A 135 1.25 4.41 -2.25
N SER A 136 0.09 3.98 -2.77
CA SER A 136 -0.09 2.71 -3.46
C SER A 136 -0.48 2.92 -4.94
N GLY A 137 -0.84 1.84 -5.62
CA GLY A 137 -1.39 1.90 -6.98
C GLY A 137 -2.66 2.74 -7.06
N GLY A 138 -3.57 2.60 -6.08
CA GLY A 138 -4.88 3.25 -6.07
C GLY A 138 -5.06 4.37 -5.05
N HIS A 139 -4.08 4.63 -4.18
CA HIS A 139 -4.20 5.64 -3.14
C HIS A 139 -2.96 6.54 -3.07
N THR A 140 -3.17 7.83 -2.84
CA THR A 140 -2.12 8.77 -2.43
C THR A 140 -2.72 9.76 -1.46
N MET A 141 -2.37 9.64 -0.18
CA MET A 141 -2.92 10.48 0.88
C MET A 141 -1.91 10.74 1.99
N LEU A 142 -2.08 11.89 2.65
CA LEU A 142 -1.40 12.28 3.88
C LEU A 142 -2.40 12.21 5.02
N VAL A 143 -2.01 11.53 6.10
CA VAL A 143 -2.87 11.28 7.25
C VAL A 143 -2.08 11.64 8.50
N ARG A 144 -2.67 12.40 9.42
CA ARG A 144 -2.15 12.53 10.78
C ARG A 144 -2.70 11.37 11.60
N VAL A 145 -1.81 10.74 12.36
CA VAL A 145 -2.11 9.56 13.15
C VAL A 145 -1.74 9.84 14.59
N ASP A 146 -2.75 9.96 15.45
CA ASP A 146 -2.56 10.16 16.89
C ASP A 146 -2.66 8.85 17.69
N GLY A 147 -3.22 7.79 17.09
CA GLY A 147 -3.41 6.46 17.65
C GLY A 147 -4.05 5.51 16.62
N ILE A 148 -4.33 4.26 17.01
CA ILE A 148 -5.00 3.30 16.11
C ILE A 148 -6.48 3.69 16.00
N GLY A 149 -6.97 3.87 14.77
CA GLY A 149 -8.30 4.43 14.51
C GLY A 149 -8.45 5.93 14.76
N GLU A 150 -7.39 6.64 15.19
CA GLU A 150 -7.38 8.10 15.32
C GLU A 150 -6.66 8.72 14.13
N TYR A 151 -7.40 8.81 13.01
CA TYR A 151 -6.88 9.20 11.70
C TYR A 151 -7.52 10.49 11.20
N GLU A 152 -6.72 11.55 11.04
CA GLU A 152 -7.14 12.80 10.40
C GLU A 152 -6.58 12.87 8.98
N LEU A 153 -7.46 12.85 7.97
CA LEU A 153 -7.05 13.04 6.58
C LEU A 153 -6.58 14.48 6.36
N LEU A 154 -5.31 14.65 6.01
CA LEU A 154 -4.71 15.97 5.78
C LEU A 154 -4.80 16.41 4.32
N GLY A 155 -4.78 15.45 3.38
CA GLY A 155 -4.92 15.69 1.95
C GLY A 155 -4.79 14.41 1.14
N GLU A 156 -5.40 14.39 -0.03
CA GLU A 156 -5.40 13.21 -0.92
C GLU A 156 -5.21 13.61 -2.39
N SER A 157 -4.97 12.63 -3.26
CA SER A 157 -4.97 12.88 -4.70
C SER A 157 -6.39 13.18 -5.18
N VAL A 158 -6.55 14.28 -5.91
CA VAL A 158 -7.83 14.65 -6.53
C VAL A 158 -8.02 14.00 -7.90
N ASP A 159 -6.99 13.29 -8.41
CA ASP A 159 -7.02 12.57 -9.68
C ASP A 159 -6.33 11.20 -9.61
N ASP A 160 -5.26 10.96 -10.38
CA ASP A 160 -4.50 9.72 -10.38
C ASP A 160 -3.74 9.58 -9.05
N ALA A 161 -3.66 8.38 -8.50
CA ALA A 161 -2.68 8.08 -7.45
C ALA A 161 -1.26 8.05 -8.03
N ALA A 162 -0.24 8.20 -7.17
CA ALA A 162 1.16 8.17 -7.58
C ALA A 162 1.52 6.87 -8.30
N GLY A 163 1.10 5.71 -7.79
CA GLY A 163 1.38 4.41 -8.41
C GLY A 163 0.73 4.28 -9.78
N GLU A 164 -0.53 4.67 -9.93
CA GLU A 164 -1.21 4.70 -11.23
C GLU A 164 -0.52 5.64 -12.23
N ALA A 165 0.00 6.79 -11.79
CA ALA A 165 0.76 7.69 -12.64
C ALA A 165 2.08 7.05 -13.13
N PHE A 166 2.76 6.29 -12.28
CA PHE A 166 3.92 5.48 -12.66
C PHE A 166 3.56 4.44 -13.73
N ASP A 167 2.50 3.67 -13.52
CA ASP A 167 2.07 2.62 -14.46
C ASP A 167 1.63 3.19 -15.81
N LYS A 168 0.85 4.27 -15.80
CA LYS A 168 0.42 4.97 -17.02
C LYS A 168 1.59 5.53 -17.80
N THR A 169 2.60 6.08 -17.13
CA THR A 169 3.80 6.64 -17.79
C THR A 169 4.70 5.53 -18.32
N ALA A 170 4.86 4.43 -17.58
CA ALA A 170 5.59 3.26 -18.04
C ALA A 170 4.99 2.67 -19.32
N LYS A 171 3.66 2.58 -19.38
CA LYS A 171 2.93 2.16 -20.58
C LYS A 171 3.20 3.07 -21.79
N LEU A 172 3.26 4.40 -21.59
CA LEU A 172 3.62 5.35 -22.66
C LEU A 172 5.05 5.15 -23.18
N LEU A 173 5.96 4.70 -22.31
CA LEU A 173 7.34 4.37 -22.66
C LEU A 173 7.50 2.97 -23.29
N GLY A 174 6.41 2.22 -23.42
CA GLY A 174 6.40 0.86 -23.98
C GLY A 174 6.92 -0.20 -23.01
N LEU A 175 6.79 0.03 -21.70
CA LEU A 175 7.19 -0.91 -20.66
C LEU A 175 6.05 -1.86 -20.26
N ASP A 176 6.43 -3.06 -19.83
CA ASP A 176 5.50 -4.08 -19.33
C ASP A 176 4.85 -3.67 -17.99
N TYR A 177 3.71 -4.28 -17.69
CA TYR A 177 3.00 -4.14 -16.41
C TYR A 177 3.52 -5.17 -15.38
N PRO A 178 3.69 -4.80 -14.08
CA PRO A 178 3.49 -3.48 -13.47
C PRO A 178 4.59 -2.49 -13.85
N GLY A 179 4.18 -1.28 -14.21
CA GLY A 179 5.02 -0.31 -14.86
C GLY A 179 5.93 0.45 -13.89
N GLY A 180 5.50 0.68 -12.65
CA GLY A 180 6.26 1.46 -11.66
C GLY A 180 7.68 0.95 -11.39
N PRO A 181 7.89 -0.33 -11.02
CA PRO A 181 9.22 -0.86 -10.78
C PRO A 181 10.12 -0.83 -12.03
N VAL A 182 9.53 -1.09 -13.21
CA VAL A 182 10.27 -1.11 -14.48
C VAL A 182 10.69 0.31 -14.88
N LEU A 183 9.81 1.30 -14.73
CA LEU A 183 10.12 2.72 -14.95
C LEU A 183 11.20 3.20 -13.98
N ALA A 184 11.10 2.85 -12.69
CA ALA A 184 12.10 3.22 -11.71
C ALA A 184 13.49 2.64 -12.02
N LYS A 185 13.54 1.40 -12.53
CA LYS A 185 14.78 0.79 -13.01
C LYS A 185 15.34 1.49 -14.25
N MET A 186 14.48 1.85 -15.21
CA MET A 186 14.88 2.61 -16.39
C MET A 186 15.43 4.01 -16.01
N ALA A 187 14.80 4.67 -15.04
CA ALA A 187 15.21 5.99 -14.55
C ALA A 187 16.63 6.02 -13.98
N GLN A 188 17.19 4.89 -13.51
CA GLN A 188 18.57 4.82 -13.00
C GLN A 188 19.62 5.15 -14.08
N ASN A 189 19.28 4.97 -15.35
CA ASN A 189 20.14 5.29 -16.49
C ASN A 189 19.83 6.66 -17.11
N GLY A 190 18.92 7.43 -16.51
CA GLY A 190 18.53 8.75 -17.02
C GLY A 190 19.52 9.85 -16.64
N THR A 191 19.61 10.85 -17.50
CA THR A 191 20.47 12.04 -17.35
C THR A 191 19.74 13.12 -16.57
N PRO A 192 20.22 13.51 -15.37
CA PRO A 192 19.59 14.53 -14.57
C PRO A 192 19.46 15.87 -15.29
N GLY A 193 18.29 16.50 -15.17
CA GLY A 193 18.05 17.85 -15.67
C GLY A 193 17.81 18.01 -17.19
N ARG A 194 17.90 16.94 -18.00
CA ARG A 194 17.58 17.01 -19.44
C ARG A 194 16.14 17.44 -19.69
N PHE A 195 15.20 16.87 -18.95
CA PHE A 195 13.78 17.25 -18.97
C PHE A 195 13.34 17.75 -17.60
N LYS A 196 12.40 18.70 -17.59
CA LYS A 196 11.85 19.28 -16.35
C LYS A 196 10.34 19.16 -16.33
N PHE A 197 9.86 18.17 -15.59
CA PHE A 197 8.44 17.97 -15.37
C PHE A 197 7.91 18.93 -14.30
N PRO A 198 6.64 19.36 -14.37
CA PRO A 198 6.04 20.18 -13.31
C PRO A 198 5.93 19.39 -12.01
N ARG A 199 5.83 20.08 -10.87
CA ARG A 199 5.49 19.51 -9.56
C ARG A 199 4.08 20.00 -9.18
N PRO A 200 3.00 19.32 -9.61
CA PRO A 200 1.65 19.87 -9.49
C PRO A 200 1.25 20.18 -8.05
N MET A 201 0.43 21.22 -7.87
CA MET A 201 -0.09 21.65 -6.57
C MET A 201 0.98 22.06 -5.53
N THR A 202 2.24 22.23 -5.93
CA THR A 202 3.31 22.75 -5.06
C THR A 202 3.45 24.27 -5.13
N ASP A 203 2.83 24.93 -6.10
CA ASP A 203 2.79 26.38 -6.29
C ASP A 203 1.80 27.11 -5.36
N ARG A 204 0.93 26.35 -4.67
CA ARG A 204 -0.15 26.83 -3.81
C ARG A 204 -0.11 26.16 -2.42
N PRO A 205 -0.73 26.74 -1.38
CA PRO A 205 -0.89 26.08 -0.08
C PRO A 205 -1.76 24.81 -0.20
N GLY A 206 -1.77 24.00 0.86
CA GLY A 206 -2.55 22.76 0.92
C GLY A 206 -1.73 21.50 0.68
N LEU A 207 -2.36 20.37 1.02
CA LEU A 207 -1.74 19.05 1.10
C LEU A 207 -2.27 18.04 0.07
N ASP A 208 -3.24 18.44 -0.75
CA ASP A 208 -3.75 17.62 -1.85
C ASP A 208 -2.71 17.40 -2.96
N PHE A 209 -2.89 16.32 -3.70
CA PHE A 209 -2.03 15.88 -4.80
C PHE A 209 -2.77 15.87 -6.13
N SER A 210 -2.01 15.96 -7.23
CA SER A 210 -2.48 15.75 -8.59
C SER A 210 -1.32 15.21 -9.42
N PHE A 211 -1.53 14.11 -10.12
CA PHE A 211 -0.53 13.44 -10.94
C PHE A 211 -0.98 13.20 -12.38
N SER A 212 -2.28 13.31 -12.68
CA SER A 212 -2.83 13.11 -14.03
C SER A 212 -2.16 14.00 -15.10
N GLY A 213 -1.81 15.24 -14.74
CA GLY A 213 -1.11 16.18 -15.61
C GLY A 213 0.31 15.73 -16.01
N LEU A 214 0.97 14.92 -15.18
CA LEU A 214 2.31 14.39 -15.48
C LEU A 214 2.27 13.39 -16.62
N LYS A 215 1.21 12.59 -16.74
CA LYS A 215 1.01 11.67 -17.87
C LYS A 215 0.94 12.44 -19.18
N THR A 216 0.14 13.51 -19.22
CA THR A 216 0.01 14.36 -20.41
C THR A 216 1.34 15.03 -20.77
N PHE A 217 2.08 15.48 -19.76
CA PHE A 217 3.42 16.01 -19.97
C PHE A 217 4.36 14.95 -20.56
N ALA A 218 4.37 13.74 -20.00
CA ALA A 218 5.17 12.62 -20.52
C ALA A 218 4.83 12.29 -21.98
N ALA A 219 3.55 12.15 -22.31
CA ALA A 219 3.10 11.86 -23.67
C ALA A 219 3.58 12.93 -24.67
N ASN A 220 3.48 14.21 -24.30
CA ASN A 220 3.93 15.31 -25.13
C ASN A 220 5.46 15.36 -25.29
N THR A 221 6.22 15.05 -24.24
CA THR A 221 7.68 14.96 -24.31
C THR A 221 8.11 13.80 -25.20
N ILE A 222 7.48 12.62 -25.04
CA ILE A 222 7.71 11.45 -25.89
C ILE A 222 7.44 11.80 -27.36
N ALA A 223 6.32 12.44 -27.67
CA ALA A 223 5.96 12.78 -29.05
C ALA A 223 6.92 13.76 -29.75
N LYS A 224 7.68 14.56 -28.99
CA LYS A 224 8.60 15.58 -29.52
C LYS A 224 10.03 15.08 -29.70
N GLU A 225 10.38 13.95 -29.12
CA GLU A 225 11.76 13.46 -29.03
C GLU A 225 11.94 12.17 -29.82
N GLU A 226 13.18 11.94 -30.26
CA GLU A 226 13.55 10.66 -30.86
C GLU A 226 13.53 9.55 -29.80
N GLN A 227 12.87 8.43 -30.11
CA GLN A 227 12.58 7.32 -29.20
C GLN A 227 13.77 6.38 -28.98
N THR A 228 14.95 6.93 -28.72
CA THR A 228 16.12 6.16 -28.30
C THR A 228 15.96 5.68 -26.86
N GLU A 229 16.64 4.59 -26.50
CA GLU A 229 16.61 4.06 -25.13
C GLU A 229 17.11 5.08 -24.09
N GLN A 230 18.11 5.90 -24.44
CA GLN A 230 18.59 6.97 -23.56
C GLN A 230 17.52 8.07 -23.36
N THR A 231 16.84 8.50 -24.41
CA THR A 231 15.75 9.47 -24.29
C THR A 231 14.63 8.94 -23.40
N LYS A 232 14.23 7.68 -23.53
CA LYS A 232 13.23 7.07 -22.65
C LYS A 232 13.69 7.05 -21.20
N ALA A 233 14.95 6.72 -20.94
CA ALA A 233 15.52 6.76 -19.60
C ALA A 233 15.55 8.16 -18.99
N ASP A 234 15.89 9.17 -19.79
CA ASP A 234 15.90 10.56 -19.35
C ASP A 234 14.47 11.07 -19.02
N ILE A 235 13.46 10.65 -19.81
CA ILE A 235 12.04 10.95 -19.54
C ILE A 235 11.58 10.24 -18.26
N ALA A 236 11.92 8.95 -18.09
CA ALA A 236 11.60 8.18 -16.90
C ALA A 236 12.21 8.81 -15.63
N TYR A 237 13.47 9.26 -15.71
CA TYR A 237 14.13 9.98 -14.62
C TYR A 237 13.41 11.27 -14.28
N ALA A 238 13.15 12.13 -15.26
CA ALA A 238 12.51 13.43 -15.02
C ALA A 238 11.07 13.29 -14.47
N PHE A 239 10.34 12.26 -14.92
CA PHE A 239 9.04 11.91 -14.36
C PHE A 239 9.15 11.46 -12.90
N GLN A 240 10.03 10.49 -12.61
CA GLN A 240 10.23 9.98 -11.24
C GLN A 240 10.63 11.11 -10.29
N GLU A 241 11.58 11.95 -10.71
CA GLU A 241 12.05 13.10 -9.94
C GLU A 241 10.89 14.05 -9.60
N ALA A 242 9.97 14.29 -10.55
CA ALA A 242 8.81 15.14 -10.33
C ALA A 242 7.80 14.56 -9.34
N VAL A 243 7.52 13.26 -9.42
CA VAL A 243 6.63 12.59 -8.47
C VAL A 243 7.26 12.61 -7.07
N VAL A 244 8.53 12.20 -6.95
CA VAL A 244 9.27 12.15 -5.68
C VAL A 244 9.36 13.53 -5.02
N ASP A 245 9.70 14.57 -5.79
CA ASP A 245 9.77 15.93 -5.25
C ASP A 245 8.39 16.43 -4.78
N THR A 246 7.33 16.14 -5.53
CA THR A 246 5.97 16.53 -5.15
C THR A 246 5.58 15.89 -3.81
N LEU A 247 5.82 14.58 -3.67
CA LEU A 247 5.58 13.83 -2.44
C LEU A 247 6.39 14.40 -1.27
N ALA A 248 7.69 14.64 -1.46
CA ALA A 248 8.57 15.17 -0.42
C ALA A 248 8.18 16.59 0.03
N ILE A 249 7.78 17.46 -0.90
CA ILE A 249 7.28 18.82 -0.59
C ILE A 249 6.02 18.75 0.27
N LYS A 250 5.07 17.86 -0.09
CA LYS A 250 3.80 17.71 0.62
C LYS A 250 4.00 17.09 2.00
N CYS A 251 4.88 16.08 2.13
CA CYS A 251 5.25 15.52 3.43
C CYS A 251 5.89 16.57 4.35
N LYS A 252 6.83 17.38 3.82
CA LYS A 252 7.43 18.47 4.60
C LYS A 252 6.38 19.46 5.10
N ARG A 253 5.40 19.80 4.27
CA ARG A 253 4.30 20.71 4.66
C ARG A 253 3.43 20.10 5.74
N ALA A 254 3.05 18.83 5.61
CA ALA A 254 2.24 18.13 6.61
C ALA A 254 2.98 18.05 7.96
N LEU A 255 4.24 17.62 7.97
CA LEU A 255 5.08 17.58 9.18
C LEU A 255 5.15 18.96 9.85
N THR A 256 5.41 20.01 9.06
CA THR A 256 5.47 21.40 9.57
C THR A 256 4.11 21.86 10.12
N GLN A 257 3.01 21.58 9.43
CA GLN A 257 1.65 21.97 9.83
C GLN A 257 1.21 21.27 11.12
N CYS A 258 1.54 19.98 11.27
CA CYS A 258 1.21 19.21 12.46
C CYS A 258 2.19 19.42 13.62
N GLY A 259 3.34 20.07 13.38
CA GLY A 259 4.40 20.20 14.38
C GLY A 259 5.07 18.85 14.73
N LEU A 260 5.09 17.91 13.77
CA LEU A 260 5.61 16.56 13.95
C LEU A 260 6.90 16.37 13.15
N ASN A 261 7.75 15.44 13.60
CA ASN A 261 9.02 15.09 12.96
C ASN A 261 9.14 13.59 12.65
N ARG A 262 8.08 12.81 12.88
CA ARG A 262 7.99 11.38 12.52
C ARG A 262 7.13 11.23 11.27
N LEU A 263 7.70 10.62 10.23
CA LEU A 263 7.01 10.31 8.99
C LEU A 263 6.93 8.79 8.83
N VAL A 264 5.73 8.25 8.70
CA VAL A 264 5.49 6.88 8.27
C VAL A 264 5.21 6.90 6.77
N ILE A 265 5.70 5.91 6.03
CA ILE A 265 5.31 5.71 4.65
C ILE A 265 4.98 4.25 4.37
N ALA A 266 3.88 4.03 3.66
CA ALA A 266 3.43 2.70 3.27
C ALA A 266 2.77 2.71 1.89
N GLY A 267 2.44 1.52 1.38
CA GLY A 267 1.95 1.30 0.02
C GLY A 267 3.08 1.05 -1.00
N GLY A 268 2.74 0.45 -2.13
CA GLY A 268 3.74 -0.09 -3.08
C GLY A 268 4.75 0.94 -3.61
N VAL A 269 4.38 2.22 -3.75
CA VAL A 269 5.31 3.27 -4.23
C VAL A 269 6.38 3.59 -3.19
N SER A 270 6.15 3.28 -1.91
CA SER A 270 7.16 3.43 -0.85
C SER A 270 8.41 2.55 -1.04
N ALA A 271 8.34 1.54 -1.91
CA ALA A 271 9.50 0.74 -2.32
C ALA A 271 10.46 1.47 -3.28
N ASN A 272 10.07 2.64 -3.81
CA ASN A 272 10.94 3.44 -4.69
C ASN A 272 12.14 4.00 -3.92
N THR A 273 13.36 3.61 -4.29
CA THR A 273 14.59 3.99 -3.57
C THR A 273 14.85 5.50 -3.61
N SER A 274 14.58 6.16 -4.73
CA SER A 274 14.72 7.61 -4.86
C SER A 274 13.75 8.37 -3.93
N LEU A 275 12.54 7.85 -3.74
CA LEU A 275 11.59 8.38 -2.78
C LEU A 275 12.13 8.25 -1.34
N ARG A 276 12.60 7.06 -0.96
CA ARG A 276 13.17 6.81 0.38
C ARG A 276 14.33 7.76 0.67
N GLU A 277 15.32 7.82 -0.22
CA GLU A 277 16.48 8.71 -0.09
C GLU A 277 16.08 10.18 0.08
N LYS A 278 15.10 10.65 -0.72
CA LYS A 278 14.63 12.03 -0.65
C LYS A 278 13.93 12.33 0.67
N LEU A 279 13.08 11.42 1.16
CA LEU A 279 12.35 11.59 2.41
C LEU A 279 13.26 11.50 3.62
N ASP A 280 14.27 10.61 3.61
CA ASP A 280 15.27 10.51 4.67
C ASP A 280 16.07 11.80 4.79
N GLN A 281 16.57 12.33 3.66
CA GLN A 281 17.28 13.61 3.65
C GLN A 281 16.40 14.78 4.09
N MET A 282 15.12 14.77 3.71
CA MET A 282 14.17 15.83 4.04
C MET A 282 13.84 15.83 5.54
N THR A 283 13.52 14.67 6.11
CA THR A 283 13.17 14.54 7.53
C THR A 283 14.36 14.72 8.45
N ALA A 284 15.56 14.25 8.07
CA ALA A 284 16.78 14.51 8.82
C ALA A 284 17.05 16.01 9.00
N LYS A 285 16.78 16.82 7.96
CA LYS A 285 16.88 18.30 8.04
C LYS A 285 15.85 18.94 8.97
N LEU A 286 14.76 18.25 9.28
CA LEU A 286 13.75 18.67 10.25
C LEU A 286 14.03 18.14 11.67
N GLY A 287 15.16 17.45 11.88
CA GLY A 287 15.43 16.77 13.15
C GLY A 287 14.49 15.59 13.41
N GLY A 288 14.03 14.94 12.34
CA GLY A 288 13.05 13.88 12.33
C GLY A 288 13.56 12.58 11.72
N LYS A 289 12.66 11.63 11.53
CA LYS A 289 12.94 10.29 11.00
C LYS A 289 11.79 9.78 10.15
N VAL A 290 12.11 8.97 9.14
CA VAL A 290 11.13 8.20 8.36
C VAL A 290 11.13 6.75 8.81
N PHE A 291 9.94 6.16 8.84
CA PHE A 291 9.71 4.76 9.14
C PHE A 291 9.11 4.08 7.91
N TYR A 292 9.71 2.95 7.53
CA TYR A 292 9.30 2.16 6.38
C TYR A 292 9.10 0.73 6.83
N PRO A 293 8.11 0.01 6.28
CA PRO A 293 8.18 -1.44 6.31
C PRO A 293 9.32 -1.92 5.41
N ARG A 294 9.80 -3.14 5.66
CA ARG A 294 10.64 -3.85 4.72
C ARG A 294 9.93 -4.01 3.36
N PRO A 295 10.67 -4.15 2.24
CA PRO A 295 10.07 -4.12 0.90
C PRO A 295 8.92 -5.09 0.68
N GLU A 296 8.98 -6.31 1.24
CA GLU A 296 7.91 -7.32 1.14
C GLU A 296 6.59 -6.92 1.83
N PHE A 297 6.63 -5.97 2.77
CA PHE A 297 5.43 -5.45 3.46
C PHE A 297 5.03 -4.04 3.01
N CYS A 298 5.69 -3.51 1.98
CA CYS A 298 5.26 -2.27 1.32
C CYS A 298 4.08 -2.51 0.37
N THR A 299 4.03 -3.69 -0.24
CA THR A 299 2.94 -4.13 -1.13
C THR A 299 1.90 -4.92 -0.35
N ASP A 300 0.77 -5.22 -0.99
CA ASP A 300 -0.34 -5.96 -0.38
C ASP A 300 0.13 -7.32 0.15
N ASN A 301 -0.14 -7.59 1.43
CA ASN A 301 0.33 -8.78 2.12
C ASN A 301 -0.60 -9.17 3.29
N GLY A 302 -0.54 -10.45 3.71
CA GLY A 302 -1.38 -10.94 4.81
C GLY A 302 -0.89 -10.52 6.20
N ALA A 303 0.40 -10.17 6.34
CA ALA A 303 1.02 -9.88 7.64
C ALA A 303 0.49 -8.57 8.24
N MET A 304 0.36 -7.53 7.41
CA MET A 304 -0.22 -6.25 7.83
C MET A 304 -1.68 -6.39 8.28
N ILE A 305 -2.43 -7.31 7.66
CA ILE A 305 -3.83 -7.60 8.01
C ILE A 305 -3.93 -8.40 9.30
N ALA A 306 -3.04 -9.38 9.49
CA ALA A 306 -2.95 -10.13 10.75
C ALA A 306 -2.63 -9.20 11.93
N TYR A 307 -1.68 -8.28 11.76
CA TYR A 307 -1.31 -7.31 12.77
C TYR A 307 -2.44 -6.32 13.08
N ALA A 308 -2.99 -5.65 12.07
CA ALA A 308 -4.10 -4.71 12.27
C ALA A 308 -5.31 -5.39 12.91
N GLY A 309 -5.63 -6.62 12.46
CA GLY A 309 -6.66 -7.45 13.06
C GLY A 309 -6.41 -7.81 14.51
N MET A 310 -5.15 -8.10 14.89
CA MET A 310 -4.78 -8.32 16.29
C MET A 310 -5.03 -7.09 17.16
N GLN A 311 -4.61 -5.90 16.70
CA GLN A 311 -4.82 -4.66 17.46
C GLN A 311 -6.31 -4.38 17.68
N ARG A 312 -7.11 -4.53 16.61
CA ARG A 312 -8.57 -4.38 16.66
C ARG A 312 -9.22 -5.41 17.59
N LEU A 313 -8.79 -6.67 17.55
CA LEU A 313 -9.33 -7.72 18.41
C LEU A 313 -9.02 -7.47 19.89
N LYS A 314 -7.79 -7.01 20.20
CA LYS A 314 -7.39 -6.66 21.57
C LYS A 314 -8.24 -5.53 22.15
N ALA A 315 -8.73 -4.62 21.30
CA ALA A 315 -9.67 -3.58 21.67
C ALA A 315 -11.15 -4.02 21.70
N GLY A 316 -11.43 -5.32 21.53
CA GLY A 316 -12.78 -5.88 21.57
C GLY A 316 -13.59 -5.71 20.29
N VAL A 317 -12.95 -5.36 19.16
CA VAL A 317 -13.61 -5.23 17.86
C VAL A 317 -13.64 -6.60 17.16
N PHE A 318 -14.84 -7.10 16.88
CA PHE A 318 -15.07 -8.31 16.08
C PHE A 318 -16.44 -8.25 15.38
N ALA A 319 -16.60 -9.00 14.29
CA ALA A 319 -17.82 -9.04 13.48
C ALA A 319 -18.86 -10.02 14.02
N ASP A 320 -20.14 -9.73 13.73
CA ASP A 320 -21.24 -10.67 13.87
C ASP A 320 -21.18 -11.80 12.82
N LEU A 321 -22.21 -12.63 12.67
CA LEU A 321 -22.19 -13.72 11.67
C LEU A 321 -22.23 -13.23 10.22
N THR A 322 -22.70 -12.01 9.99
CA THR A 322 -22.74 -11.43 8.65
C THR A 322 -21.35 -10.95 8.23
N PHE A 323 -21.11 -10.90 6.93
CA PHE A 323 -19.92 -10.26 6.38
C PHE A 323 -20.33 -9.27 5.30
N LYS A 324 -19.56 -8.19 5.19
CA LYS A 324 -19.78 -7.12 4.22
C LYS A 324 -18.44 -6.71 3.62
N ALA A 325 -18.36 -6.71 2.30
CA ALA A 325 -17.29 -6.03 1.58
C ALA A 325 -17.66 -4.54 1.41
N THR A 326 -16.73 -3.65 1.68
CA THR A 326 -16.89 -2.19 1.58
C THR A 326 -15.86 -1.65 0.58
N PRO A 327 -16.16 -1.68 -0.75
CA PRO A 327 -15.18 -1.37 -1.80
C PRO A 327 -14.59 0.04 -1.70
N ARG A 328 -15.38 0.98 -1.18
CA ARG A 328 -14.97 2.34 -0.84
C ARG A 328 -15.19 2.54 0.64
N TRP A 329 -14.11 2.58 1.38
CA TRP A 329 -14.11 2.76 2.83
C TRP A 329 -13.11 3.87 3.15
N PRO A 330 -13.57 5.07 3.56
CA PRO A 330 -12.68 6.15 3.95
C PRO A 330 -11.99 5.81 5.28
N LEU A 331 -10.67 6.01 5.35
CA LEU A 331 -9.85 5.61 6.49
C LEU A 331 -10.23 6.36 7.79
N ASP A 332 -10.61 7.62 7.66
CA ASP A 332 -11.04 8.52 8.73
C ASP A 332 -12.42 8.18 9.33
N THR A 333 -13.12 7.19 8.76
CA THR A 333 -14.38 6.67 9.33
C THR A 333 -14.18 5.53 10.33
N LEU A 334 -12.94 5.09 10.53
CA LEU A 334 -12.63 4.03 11.49
C LEU A 334 -12.79 4.53 12.92
N PRO A 335 -13.35 3.70 13.83
CA PRO A 335 -13.41 4.05 15.24
C PRO A 335 -12.02 4.00 15.88
N PRO A 336 -11.69 4.90 16.82
CA PRO A 336 -10.52 4.77 17.69
C PRO A 336 -10.52 3.48 18.50
N VAL A 337 -9.34 2.91 18.75
CA VAL A 337 -9.12 1.71 19.58
C VAL A 337 -7.86 1.79 20.43
#